data_AF-A0A3N5EY84-F1
#
_entry.id   AF-A0A3N5EY84-F1
#
_cell.length_a   1.000
_cell.length_b   1.000
_cell.length_c   1.000
_cell.angle_alpha   90.00
_cell.angle_beta   90.00
_cell.angle_gamma   90.00
#
_symmetry.space_group_name_H-M   'P 1'
#
loop_
_entity.id
_entity.type
_entity.pdbx_description
1 polymer ?
#
loop_
_entity_poly.entity_id
_entity_poly.type
_entity_poly.pdbx_seq_one_letter_code
_entity_poly.pdbx_strand_id
1 'polypeptide(L)'
;MAQRDHAHAAFLTSVAECFELEAREEGTKLALRGDVHSLGGDATYAEALVLDQPSRRVWLGLRDRMFEASCDCPQRSRGVFCRHIWALIVRGVSKGYLGGMGAGVLPAMRSSVPPQERPLVPWQEAVGTMRSEPPRGSARAWDETELLYYSDPVEADRRGQIVIRIATRRRKKNGALGLPQVKGLTRFQVDRLHDPVDQRVLELFMGADGEIDSRSFIVRDSFLLSEALADVILPFLAKSGRFVLWDGQDKARVPAPCSWDEAGPWEVRYALTSQEGGKAFHLRGRFERGEQRLDLSEPELAIAPGFLVLKGKVARFTAAGDFRWLGLLRRRGPVRTPAREIEQFLSELFALRQAIPLELPSDLRIKETNVVPRPKLQLSPADGRLLGRVRFDYDGAVIDPKDPRELIFRSVSRGLLRRRLELERAELDFLKSLNLQGEPERYEIDPGTLLTLVAALSPRGWLVEGEAGAYRAPGRISLSVRTELDWFEVDGGVEFDGKTVPFPQLLTALRSGDGYVRLGDGSVGLLPQDWLRRHGLLLAAGEKSGNTLQFKAHQALLLDMLLAAQPQAEVDEGFASLRVKLRALEGSTPIDPP
;
A
#
# COMPACT_ATOMS: atom_id res chain seq x y z
N MET A 1 20.17 -41.64 47.28
CA MET A 1 19.38 -40.95 46.23
C MET A 1 19.18 -41.83 45.00
N ALA A 2 20.23 -42.40 44.40
CA ALA A 2 20.15 -43.20 43.16
C ALA A 2 19.10 -44.34 43.13
N GLN A 3 18.87 -45.04 44.25
CA GLN A 3 17.93 -46.17 44.31
C GLN A 3 16.44 -45.74 44.33
N ARG A 4 16.15 -44.52 44.80
CA ARG A 4 14.80 -43.93 44.85
C ARG A 4 14.38 -43.39 43.48
N ASP A 5 15.29 -42.73 42.78
CA ASP A 5 15.06 -42.18 41.43
C ASP A 5 14.82 -43.29 40.40
N HIS A 6 15.47 -44.45 40.56
CA HIS A 6 15.30 -45.60 39.68
C HIS A 6 13.92 -46.27 39.82
N ALA A 7 13.40 -46.41 41.05
CA ALA A 7 12.07 -46.97 41.31
C ALA A 7 10.95 -46.05 40.77
N HIS A 8 11.12 -44.74 40.93
CA HIS A 8 10.19 -43.73 40.41
C HIS A 8 10.14 -43.69 38.87
N ALA A 9 11.28 -43.80 38.19
CA ALA A 9 11.36 -43.86 36.74
C ALA A 9 10.76 -45.16 36.17
N ALA A 10 11.01 -46.31 36.84
CA ALA A 10 10.41 -47.58 36.46
C ALA A 10 8.88 -47.57 36.61
N PHE A 11 8.36 -46.94 37.68
CA PHE A 11 6.92 -46.78 37.87
C PHE A 11 6.30 -45.91 36.75
N LEU A 12 6.85 -44.72 36.49
CA LEU A 12 6.36 -43.83 35.41
C LEU A 12 6.37 -44.50 34.05
N THR A 13 7.39 -45.31 33.77
CA THR A 13 7.52 -46.06 32.50
C THR A 13 6.45 -47.15 32.39
N SER A 14 6.19 -47.89 33.46
CA SER A 14 5.21 -48.98 33.46
C SER A 14 3.76 -48.51 33.35
N VAL A 15 3.39 -47.37 33.97
CA VAL A 15 2.03 -46.82 33.83
C VAL A 15 1.86 -46.01 32.55
N ALA A 16 2.93 -45.60 31.87
CA ALA A 16 2.86 -44.83 30.62
C ALA A 16 2.10 -45.55 29.51
N GLU A 17 2.19 -46.88 29.45
CA GLU A 17 1.51 -47.71 28.43
C GLU A 17 -0.01 -47.67 28.58
N CYS A 18 -0.53 -47.29 29.75
CA CYS A 18 -1.96 -47.13 29.96
C CYS A 18 -2.52 -45.79 29.43
N PHE A 19 -1.67 -44.87 28.97
CA PHE A 19 -2.07 -43.52 28.55
C PHE A 19 -1.69 -43.24 27.09
N GLU A 20 -2.63 -42.64 26.37
CA GLU A 20 -2.36 -42.05 25.05
C GLU A 20 -1.22 -41.02 25.12
N LEU A 21 -0.45 -40.91 24.03
CA LEU A 21 0.69 -39.98 23.96
C LEU A 21 0.26 -38.54 24.27
N GLU A 22 -0.85 -38.09 23.70
CA GLU A 22 -1.40 -36.75 23.92
C GLU A 22 -1.76 -36.51 25.40
N ALA A 23 -2.37 -37.50 26.07
CA ALA A 23 -2.70 -37.39 27.49
C ALA A 23 -1.44 -37.30 28.37
N ARG A 24 -0.36 -37.98 27.98
CA ARG A 24 0.94 -37.91 28.67
C ARG A 24 1.62 -36.56 28.47
N GLU A 25 1.63 -36.04 27.25
CA GLU A 25 2.23 -34.74 26.95
C GLU A 25 1.48 -33.62 27.69
N GLU A 26 0.16 -33.57 27.55
CA GLU A 26 -0.68 -32.56 28.19
C GLU A 26 -0.67 -32.67 29.72
N GLY A 27 -0.72 -33.89 30.26
CA GLY A 27 -0.63 -34.11 31.70
C GLY A 27 0.74 -33.73 32.28
N THR A 28 1.82 -33.96 31.53
CA THR A 28 3.18 -33.56 31.95
C THR A 28 3.27 -32.04 31.96
N LYS A 29 2.68 -31.35 30.98
CA LYS A 29 2.58 -29.88 30.96
C LYS A 29 1.85 -29.36 32.20
N LEU A 30 0.68 -29.93 32.55
CA LEU A 30 -0.08 -29.55 33.75
C LEU A 30 0.74 -29.76 35.05
N ALA A 31 1.44 -30.89 35.17
CA ALA A 31 2.28 -31.20 36.33
C ALA A 31 3.48 -30.26 36.47
N LEU A 32 4.15 -29.94 35.36
CA LEU A 32 5.31 -29.04 35.32
C LEU A 32 4.91 -27.57 35.49
N ARG A 33 3.73 -27.16 35.00
CA ARG A 33 3.15 -25.83 35.21
C ARG A 33 2.80 -25.56 36.68
N GLY A 34 2.67 -26.61 37.49
CA GLY A 34 2.35 -26.51 38.91
C GLY A 34 0.85 -26.50 39.21
N ASP A 35 0.02 -26.85 38.23
CA ASP A 35 -1.45 -26.86 38.36
C ASP A 35 -1.98 -28.03 39.18
N VAL A 36 -1.10 -28.91 39.62
CA VAL A 36 -1.46 -30.08 40.43
C VAL A 36 -1.27 -29.70 41.90
N HIS A 37 -2.35 -29.20 42.50
CA HIS A 37 -2.42 -28.88 43.91
C HIS A 37 -2.72 -30.14 44.73
N SER A 38 -1.70 -30.69 45.38
CA SER A 38 -1.86 -31.89 46.20
C SER A 38 -2.79 -31.64 47.39
N LEU A 39 -3.80 -32.50 47.53
CA LEU A 39 -4.71 -32.55 48.67
C LEU A 39 -4.24 -33.54 49.75
N GLY A 40 -3.35 -34.47 49.39
CA GLY A 40 -2.71 -35.43 50.30
C GLY A 40 -2.16 -36.65 49.54
N GLY A 41 -1.33 -37.45 50.19
CA GLY A 41 -0.81 -38.70 49.61
C GLY A 41 0.19 -39.41 50.51
N ASP A 42 0.39 -40.69 50.24
CA ASP A 42 1.35 -41.58 50.89
C ASP A 42 1.92 -42.59 49.87
N ALA A 43 2.45 -43.72 50.33
CA ALA A 43 3.06 -44.74 49.47
C ALA A 43 2.08 -45.50 48.57
N THR A 44 0.77 -45.50 48.88
CA THR A 44 -0.26 -46.29 48.18
C THR A 44 -1.43 -45.42 47.69
N TYR A 45 -1.47 -44.14 48.04
CA TYR A 45 -2.53 -43.21 47.67
C TYR A 45 -1.99 -41.81 47.32
N ALA A 46 -2.63 -41.12 46.39
CA ALA A 46 -2.39 -39.72 46.09
C ALA A 46 -3.67 -39.03 45.64
N GLU A 47 -3.87 -37.79 46.07
CA GLU A 47 -5.01 -36.96 45.68
C GLU A 47 -4.56 -35.51 45.40
N ALA A 48 -5.12 -34.93 44.34
CA ALA A 48 -4.87 -33.54 43.97
C ALA A 48 -6.09 -32.89 43.31
N LEU A 49 -6.07 -31.56 43.34
CA LEU A 49 -6.84 -30.71 42.46
C LEU A 49 -5.97 -30.32 41.26
N VAL A 50 -6.42 -30.64 40.05
CA VAL A 50 -5.75 -30.25 38.80
C VAL A 50 -6.47 -29.05 38.20
N LEU A 51 -5.78 -27.91 38.11
CA LEU A 51 -6.34 -26.63 37.68
C LEU A 51 -6.40 -26.50 36.15
N ASP A 52 -7.02 -27.47 35.48
CA ASP A 52 -7.47 -27.38 34.09
C ASP A 52 -8.91 -26.84 34.08
N GLN A 53 -9.39 -26.03 33.13
CA GLN A 53 -10.70 -25.37 33.28
C GLN A 53 -11.88 -26.28 32.85
N PRO A 54 -12.91 -26.53 33.70
CA PRO A 54 -12.98 -26.27 35.15
C PRO A 54 -12.15 -27.26 35.95
N SER A 55 -11.66 -26.84 37.14
CA SER A 55 -10.70 -27.62 37.93
C SER A 55 -11.22 -29.02 38.23
N ARG A 56 -10.30 -29.99 38.23
CA ARG A 56 -10.62 -31.42 38.28
C ARG A 56 -10.04 -32.04 39.53
N ARG A 57 -10.88 -32.67 40.34
CA ARG A 57 -10.37 -33.49 41.45
C ARG A 57 -9.91 -34.82 40.89
N VAL A 58 -8.72 -35.24 41.30
CA VAL A 58 -8.10 -36.47 40.81
C VAL A 58 -7.53 -37.23 41.99
N TRP A 59 -7.77 -38.53 42.03
CA TRP A 59 -7.11 -39.41 43.00
C TRP A 59 -6.63 -40.70 42.34
N LEU A 60 -5.63 -41.29 42.97
CA LEU A 60 -5.00 -42.54 42.59
C LEU A 60 -4.76 -43.35 43.86
N GLY A 61 -5.10 -44.64 43.85
CA GLY A 61 -4.86 -45.53 44.98
C GLY A 61 -4.56 -46.97 44.55
N LEU A 62 -3.81 -47.70 45.38
CA LEU A 62 -3.49 -49.11 45.17
C LEU A 62 -4.49 -50.01 45.92
N ARG A 63 -5.23 -50.87 45.21
CA ARG A 63 -6.14 -51.88 45.79
C ARG A 63 -5.98 -53.21 45.05
N ASP A 64 -5.97 -54.32 45.77
CA ASP A 64 -5.86 -55.68 45.17
C ASP A 64 -4.71 -55.84 44.16
N ARG A 65 -3.55 -55.22 44.45
CA ARG A 65 -2.38 -55.16 43.56
C ARG A 65 -2.62 -54.46 42.20
N MET A 66 -3.68 -53.68 42.07
CA MET A 66 -4.00 -52.85 40.89
C MET A 66 -4.18 -51.37 41.27
N PHE A 67 -3.86 -50.48 40.32
CA PHE A 67 -4.08 -49.05 40.51
C PHE A 67 -5.51 -48.68 40.14
N GLU A 68 -6.19 -48.02 41.06
CA GLU A 68 -7.46 -47.37 40.83
C GLU A 68 -7.24 -45.87 40.69
N ALA A 69 -7.66 -45.31 39.56
CA ALA A 69 -7.64 -43.88 39.33
C ALA A 69 -9.04 -43.36 39.06
N SER A 70 -9.32 -42.15 39.52
CA SER A 70 -10.56 -41.45 39.21
C SER A 70 -10.33 -39.97 38.95
N CYS A 71 -11.11 -39.43 38.02
CA CYS A 71 -11.19 -38.03 37.67
C CYS A 71 -12.65 -37.71 37.30
N ASP A 72 -13.08 -36.49 37.54
CA ASP A 72 -14.42 -35.97 37.22
C ASP A 72 -14.52 -35.34 35.82
N CYS A 73 -13.50 -35.51 34.96
CA CYS A 73 -13.49 -34.95 33.60
C CYS A 73 -14.29 -35.80 32.58
N PRO A 74 -14.85 -35.17 31.51
CA PRO A 74 -15.59 -35.89 30.46
C PRO A 74 -14.75 -36.89 29.65
N GLN A 75 -13.42 -36.70 29.57
CA GLN A 75 -12.56 -37.64 28.82
C GLN A 75 -12.57 -39.05 29.43
N ARG A 76 -12.71 -39.15 30.75
CA ARG A 76 -12.79 -40.44 31.45
C ARG A 76 -14.04 -41.24 31.10
N SER A 77 -15.16 -40.57 30.79
CA SER A 77 -16.42 -41.28 30.48
C SER A 77 -16.34 -42.11 29.19
N ARG A 78 -15.23 -42.00 28.45
CA ARG A 78 -14.88 -42.82 27.27
C ARG A 78 -14.00 -44.04 27.60
N GLY A 79 -13.73 -44.33 28.88
CA GLY A 79 -12.94 -45.50 29.31
C GLY A 79 -11.42 -45.33 29.23
N VAL A 80 -10.92 -44.12 28.95
CA VAL A 80 -9.49 -43.79 28.78
C VAL A 80 -8.98 -42.98 29.98
N PHE A 81 -7.72 -43.17 30.38
CA PHE A 81 -7.08 -42.34 31.41
C PHE A 81 -6.76 -40.94 30.87
N CYS A 82 -7.21 -39.91 31.57
CA CYS A 82 -7.09 -38.53 31.12
C CYS A 82 -5.75 -37.88 31.50
N ARG A 83 -5.47 -36.72 30.89
CA ARG A 83 -4.31 -35.87 31.21
C ARG A 83 -4.22 -35.48 32.69
N HIS A 84 -5.34 -35.34 33.40
CA HIS A 84 -5.33 -34.97 34.82
C HIS A 84 -4.81 -36.09 35.72
N ILE A 85 -5.13 -37.35 35.39
CA ILE A 85 -4.60 -38.52 36.10
C ILE A 85 -3.09 -38.64 35.88
N TRP A 86 -2.64 -38.42 34.63
CA TRP A 86 -1.21 -38.38 34.34
C TRP A 86 -0.50 -37.25 35.10
N ALA A 87 -1.12 -36.06 35.15
CA ALA A 87 -0.57 -34.93 35.89
C ALA A 87 -0.41 -35.23 37.40
N LEU A 88 -1.40 -35.90 38.01
CA LEU A 88 -1.32 -36.38 39.39
C LEU A 88 -0.17 -37.37 39.58
N ILE A 89 -0.01 -38.34 38.69
CA ILE A 89 1.05 -39.36 38.75
C ILE A 89 2.44 -38.70 38.73
N VAL A 90 2.70 -37.83 37.75
CA VAL A 90 3.97 -37.11 37.62
C VAL A 90 4.26 -36.29 38.88
N ARG A 91 3.24 -35.59 39.40
CA ARG A 91 3.40 -34.77 40.61
C ARG A 91 3.58 -35.61 41.88
N GLY A 92 2.82 -36.69 42.04
CA GLY A 92 2.86 -37.58 43.20
C GLY A 92 4.23 -38.23 43.36
N VAL A 93 4.78 -38.74 42.25
CA VAL A 93 6.14 -39.28 42.19
C VAL A 93 7.18 -38.23 42.58
N SER A 94 7.06 -36.99 42.07
CA SER A 94 7.98 -35.89 42.44
C SER A 94 7.92 -35.49 43.92
N LYS A 95 6.79 -35.74 44.59
CA LYS A 95 6.58 -35.45 46.02
C LYS A 95 7.01 -36.60 46.94
N GLY A 96 7.42 -37.74 46.37
CA GLY A 96 7.76 -38.94 47.14
C GLY A 96 6.55 -39.71 47.68
N TYR A 97 5.34 -39.35 47.23
CA TYR A 97 4.20 -40.25 47.31
C TYR A 97 4.45 -41.42 46.36
N LEU A 98 3.64 -42.48 46.46
CA LEU A 98 3.71 -43.57 45.49
C LEU A 98 5.06 -44.34 45.60
N GLY A 99 5.76 -44.25 46.74
CA GLY A 99 7.10 -44.78 46.96
C GLY A 99 7.22 -46.25 47.41
N GLY A 100 6.10 -46.96 47.63
CA GLY A 100 6.11 -48.41 47.98
C GLY A 100 6.38 -49.35 46.79
N MET A 101 6.87 -48.80 45.68
CA MET A 101 6.68 -49.34 44.33
C MET A 101 7.98 -49.79 43.67
N GLY A 102 8.50 -50.92 44.13
CA GLY A 102 9.71 -51.53 43.57
C GLY A 102 9.74 -53.06 43.57
N ALA A 103 8.62 -53.74 43.85
CA ALA A 103 8.61 -55.20 43.91
C ALA A 103 7.38 -55.83 43.24
N GLY A 104 7.51 -56.16 41.96
CA GLY A 104 7.05 -57.47 41.47
C GLY A 104 5.71 -57.62 40.75
N VAL A 105 5.00 -56.57 40.32
CA VAL A 105 3.79 -56.74 39.47
C VAL A 105 3.71 -55.60 38.44
N LEU A 106 3.48 -55.92 37.16
CA LEU A 106 3.09 -54.93 36.14
C LEU A 106 1.80 -54.25 36.63
N PRO A 107 1.76 -52.91 36.82
CA PRO A 107 0.58 -52.27 37.35
C PRO A 107 -0.56 -52.32 36.34
N ALA A 108 -1.47 -53.28 36.49
CA ALA A 108 -2.77 -53.16 35.85
C ALA A 108 -3.50 -51.96 36.48
N MET A 109 -3.81 -50.97 35.66
CA MET A 109 -4.58 -49.79 36.03
C MET A 109 -6.05 -50.02 35.66
N ARG A 110 -6.96 -49.81 36.61
CA ARG A 110 -8.41 -49.83 36.39
C ARG A 110 -9.01 -48.47 36.72
N SER A 111 -9.91 -47.99 35.87
CA SER A 111 -10.72 -46.81 36.17
C SER A 111 -11.84 -47.22 37.13
N SER A 112 -11.93 -46.60 38.31
CA SER A 112 -12.99 -46.89 39.29
C SER A 112 -13.98 -45.73 39.43
N VAL A 113 -15.25 -46.04 39.71
CA VAL A 113 -16.29 -45.05 40.10
C VAL A 113 -15.83 -44.39 41.41
N PRO A 114 -15.90 -43.04 41.54
CA PRO A 114 -15.39 -42.36 42.72
C PRO A 114 -16.06 -42.91 44.00
N PRO A 115 -15.31 -43.13 45.10
CA PRO A 115 -15.90 -43.39 46.40
C PRO A 115 -16.60 -42.12 46.90
N GLN A 116 -17.89 -41.99 46.56
CA GLN A 116 -18.78 -40.86 46.85
C GLN A 116 -18.28 -39.48 46.34
N GLU A 117 -19.14 -38.79 45.60
CA GLU A 117 -18.92 -37.40 45.19
C GLU A 117 -18.65 -36.52 46.42
N ARG A 118 -17.37 -36.22 46.69
CA ARG A 118 -16.99 -35.09 47.52
C ARG A 118 -16.87 -33.89 46.58
N PRO A 119 -17.92 -33.06 46.43
CA PRO A 119 -17.86 -31.90 45.56
C PRO A 119 -16.66 -31.04 45.93
N LEU A 120 -16.03 -30.43 44.92
CA LEU A 120 -14.97 -29.45 45.12
C LEU A 120 -15.48 -28.36 46.05
N VAL A 121 -14.79 -28.14 47.17
CA VAL A 121 -15.16 -27.05 48.08
C VAL A 121 -14.61 -25.76 47.47
N PRO A 122 -15.44 -24.73 47.18
CA PRO A 122 -15.00 -23.54 46.44
C PRO A 122 -13.75 -22.84 46.98
N TRP A 123 -13.52 -22.89 48.29
CA TRP A 123 -12.31 -22.32 48.91
C TRP A 123 -11.03 -23.10 48.59
N GLN A 124 -11.11 -24.43 48.38
CA GLN A 124 -9.95 -25.25 48.00
C GLN A 124 -9.52 -24.98 46.56
N GLU A 125 -10.48 -24.71 45.67
CA GLU A 125 -10.20 -24.24 44.32
C GLU A 125 -9.58 -22.84 44.33
N ALA A 126 -10.14 -21.91 45.11
CA ALA A 126 -9.57 -20.58 45.28
C ALA A 126 -8.14 -20.62 45.87
N VAL A 127 -7.91 -21.39 46.94
CA VAL A 127 -6.59 -21.53 47.58
C VAL A 127 -5.61 -22.28 46.68
N GLY A 128 -6.05 -23.32 45.97
CA GLY A 128 -5.25 -24.03 44.98
C GLY A 128 -4.80 -23.10 43.84
N THR A 129 -5.70 -22.24 43.36
CA THR A 129 -5.41 -21.22 42.35
C THR A 129 -4.40 -20.19 42.86
N MET A 130 -4.52 -19.75 44.12
CA MET A 130 -3.56 -18.81 44.72
C MET A 130 -2.19 -19.44 45.04
N ARG A 131 -2.14 -20.76 45.33
CA ARG A 131 -0.90 -21.49 45.66
C ARG A 131 -0.18 -22.11 44.46
N SER A 132 -0.88 -22.25 43.33
CA SER A 132 -0.31 -22.67 42.04
C SER A 132 0.43 -21.54 41.32
N GLU A 133 0.56 -20.37 41.96
CA GLU A 133 1.55 -19.37 41.54
C GLU A 133 2.90 -20.09 41.40
N PRO A 134 3.49 -20.13 40.19
CA PRO A 134 4.70 -20.89 39.95
C PRO A 134 5.77 -20.45 40.96
N PRO A 135 6.53 -21.39 41.56
CA PRO A 135 7.42 -21.10 42.66
C PRO A 135 8.25 -19.86 42.33
N ARG A 136 8.29 -18.90 43.26
CA ARG A 136 9.24 -17.77 43.24
C ARG A 136 10.64 -18.34 43.35
N GLY A 137 11.15 -18.88 42.24
CA GLY A 137 12.56 -19.17 42.04
C GLY A 137 13.32 -17.89 42.38
N SER A 138 14.41 -18.04 43.14
CA SER A 138 15.07 -16.92 43.79
C SER A 138 15.34 -15.78 42.81
N ALA A 139 14.72 -14.62 43.05
CA ALA A 139 14.95 -13.38 42.31
C ALA A 139 16.45 -13.06 42.14
N ARG A 140 17.28 -13.50 43.11
CA ARG A 140 18.74 -13.40 43.11
C ARG A 140 19.45 -13.96 41.87
N ALA A 141 18.89 -14.92 41.14
CA ALA A 141 19.56 -15.51 39.97
C ALA A 141 19.58 -14.55 38.77
N TRP A 142 18.62 -13.62 38.69
CA TRP A 142 18.49 -12.66 37.59
C TRP A 142 19.25 -11.36 37.86
N ASP A 143 19.52 -11.01 39.13
CA ASP A 143 20.35 -9.84 39.49
C ASP A 143 21.80 -9.95 38.98
N GLU A 144 22.30 -11.18 38.80
CA GLU A 144 23.64 -11.46 38.27
C GLU A 144 23.65 -11.66 36.74
N THR A 145 22.51 -11.53 36.05
CA THR A 145 22.38 -11.85 34.62
C THR A 145 22.01 -10.62 33.82
N GLU A 146 22.78 -10.32 32.77
CA GLU A 146 22.51 -9.25 31.82
C GLU A 146 22.06 -9.83 30.48
N LEU A 147 21.09 -9.19 29.83
CA LEU A 147 20.70 -9.53 28.47
C LEU A 147 21.59 -8.84 27.44
N LEU A 148 22.01 -9.61 26.45
CA LEU A 148 22.68 -9.14 25.24
C LEU A 148 21.69 -9.30 24.08
N TYR A 149 21.45 -8.21 23.36
CA TYR A 149 20.63 -8.21 22.15
C TYR A 149 21.57 -8.27 20.95
N TYR A 150 21.31 -9.16 20.00
CA TYR A 150 22.18 -9.27 18.84
C TYR A 150 21.42 -9.48 17.54
N SER A 151 22.02 -9.06 16.44
CA SER A 151 21.53 -9.34 15.09
C SER A 151 22.66 -9.82 14.20
N ASP A 152 22.39 -10.84 13.39
CA ASP A 152 23.32 -11.31 12.37
C ASP A 152 23.24 -10.35 11.17
N PRO A 153 24.32 -9.59 10.87
CA PRO A 153 24.30 -8.62 9.77
C PRO A 153 24.12 -9.29 8.40
N VAL A 154 24.63 -10.52 8.22
CA VAL A 154 24.52 -11.26 6.94
C VAL A 154 23.08 -11.75 6.75
N GLU A 155 22.44 -12.24 7.81
CA GLU A 155 21.03 -12.62 7.77
C GLU A 155 20.14 -11.40 7.53
N ALA A 156 20.38 -10.31 8.25
CA ALA A 156 19.58 -9.09 8.15
C ALA A 156 19.67 -8.46 6.76
N ASP A 157 20.86 -8.40 6.14
CA ASP A 157 21.05 -7.91 4.76
C ASP A 157 20.37 -8.82 3.72
N ARG A 158 20.44 -10.15 3.91
CA ARG A 158 19.76 -11.12 3.03
C ARG A 158 18.24 -11.00 3.10
N ARG A 159 17.68 -10.86 4.31
CA ARG A 159 16.22 -10.73 4.53
C ARG A 159 15.71 -9.32 4.20
N GLY A 160 16.57 -8.31 4.26
CA GLY A 160 16.17 -6.89 4.22
C GLY A 160 15.41 -6.44 5.47
N GLN A 161 15.38 -7.26 6.52
CA GLN A 161 14.67 -7.05 7.78
C GLN A 161 15.59 -7.44 8.94
N ILE A 162 15.47 -6.75 10.07
CA ILE A 162 16.27 -7.07 11.25
C ILE A 162 15.60 -8.15 12.10
N VAL A 163 16.42 -9.12 12.50
CA VAL A 163 16.07 -10.13 13.50
C VAL A 163 16.87 -9.82 14.75
N ILE A 164 16.18 -9.51 15.85
CA ILE A 164 16.81 -9.35 17.16
C ILE A 164 16.75 -10.68 17.89
N ARG A 165 17.89 -11.14 18.38
CA ARG A 165 18.04 -12.33 19.21
C ARG A 165 18.55 -11.98 20.59
N ILE A 166 18.31 -12.88 21.53
CA ILE A 166 18.69 -12.71 22.93
C ILE A 166 19.75 -13.72 23.33
N ALA A 167 20.78 -13.24 24.00
CA ALA A 167 21.71 -14.05 24.77
C ALA A 167 21.78 -13.54 26.21
N THR A 168 22.11 -14.42 27.15
CA THR A 168 22.29 -14.08 28.57
C THR A 168 23.77 -14.10 28.93
N ARG A 169 24.21 -13.16 29.77
CA ARG A 169 25.59 -13.08 30.27
C ARG A 169 25.57 -12.97 31.78
N ARG A 170 26.22 -13.92 32.46
CA ARG A 170 26.35 -13.87 33.92
C ARG A 170 27.52 -12.97 34.33
N ARG A 171 27.29 -12.04 35.26
CA ARG A 171 28.35 -11.27 35.91
C ARG A 171 29.18 -12.20 36.81
N LYS A 172 30.48 -12.18 36.63
CA LYS A 172 31.45 -12.85 37.49
C LYS A 172 31.64 -12.03 38.77
N LYS A 173 32.20 -12.66 39.82
CA LYS A 173 32.49 -12.01 41.11
C LYS A 173 33.39 -10.77 41.00
N ASN A 174 34.21 -10.68 39.95
CA ASN A 174 35.07 -9.52 39.67
C ASN A 174 34.38 -8.41 38.85
N GLY A 175 33.06 -8.49 38.64
CA GLY A 175 32.28 -7.53 37.85
C GLY A 175 32.33 -7.74 36.34
N ALA A 176 33.26 -8.55 35.82
CA ALA A 176 33.34 -8.84 34.40
C ALA A 176 32.21 -9.77 33.95
N LEU A 177 31.70 -9.55 32.74
CA LEU A 177 30.64 -10.38 32.17
C LEU A 177 31.21 -11.67 31.57
N GLY A 178 30.52 -12.79 31.81
CA GLY A 178 30.84 -14.10 31.23
C GLY A 178 30.54 -14.19 29.72
N LEU A 179 30.82 -15.37 29.16
CA LEU A 179 30.50 -15.69 27.76
C LEU A 179 28.97 -15.69 27.56
N PRO A 180 28.49 -15.19 26.41
CA PRO A 180 27.06 -15.18 26.09
C PRO A 180 26.51 -16.61 25.95
N GLN A 181 25.36 -16.83 26.55
CA GLN A 181 24.57 -18.05 26.42
C GLN A 181 23.33 -17.73 25.58
N VAL A 182 23.32 -18.20 24.34
CA VAL A 182 22.16 -18.12 23.44
C VAL A 182 21.08 -19.07 23.97
N LYS A 183 20.15 -18.51 24.75
CA LYS A 183 19.01 -19.20 25.33
C LYS A 183 17.85 -18.24 25.29
N GLY A 184 16.73 -18.67 24.71
CA GLY A 184 15.50 -17.91 24.74
C GLY A 184 14.93 -17.77 26.14
N LEU A 185 13.96 -16.87 26.27
CA LEU A 185 13.25 -16.59 27.49
C LEU A 185 11.78 -16.99 27.34
N THR A 186 11.18 -17.48 28.42
CA THR A 186 9.72 -17.62 28.52
C THR A 186 9.10 -16.32 29.04
N ARG A 187 7.80 -16.12 28.81
CA ARG A 187 7.07 -14.93 29.32
C ARG A 187 7.26 -14.75 30.83
N PHE A 188 7.16 -15.85 31.57
CA PHE A 188 7.37 -15.89 33.00
C PHE A 188 8.77 -15.44 33.47
N GLN A 189 9.81 -15.70 32.67
CA GLN A 189 11.17 -15.25 32.99
C GLN A 189 11.31 -13.74 32.80
N VAL A 190 10.60 -13.16 31.82
CA VAL A 190 10.60 -11.72 31.56
C VAL A 190 9.93 -10.93 32.67
N ASP A 191 8.80 -11.41 33.20
CA ASP A 191 8.10 -10.79 34.34
C ASP A 191 8.98 -10.69 35.60
N ARG A 192 10.08 -11.44 35.65
CA ARG A 192 11.05 -11.50 36.76
C ARG A 192 12.34 -10.73 36.51
N LEU A 193 12.51 -10.13 35.34
CA LEU A 193 13.63 -9.24 35.07
C LEU A 193 13.45 -7.97 35.90
N HIS A 194 14.51 -7.47 36.54
CA HIS A 194 14.44 -6.21 37.29
C HIS A 194 14.93 -5.00 36.47
N ASP A 195 15.63 -5.25 35.36
CA ASP A 195 16.14 -4.17 34.54
C ASP A 195 15.01 -3.54 33.71
N PRO A 196 14.73 -2.24 33.90
CA PRO A 196 13.62 -1.58 33.21
C PRO A 196 13.83 -1.49 31.69
N VAL A 197 15.07 -1.54 31.20
CA VAL A 197 15.39 -1.59 29.77
C VAL A 197 14.94 -2.93 29.20
N ASP A 198 15.33 -4.02 29.87
CA ASP A 198 15.06 -5.37 29.40
C ASP A 198 13.56 -5.68 29.45
N GLN A 199 12.89 -5.29 30.56
CA GLN A 199 11.43 -5.38 30.66
C GLN A 199 10.77 -4.66 29.50
N ARG A 200 11.12 -3.39 29.25
CA ARG A 200 10.47 -2.59 28.20
C ARG A 200 10.67 -3.15 26.80
N VAL A 201 11.88 -3.61 26.46
CA VAL A 201 12.15 -4.23 25.14
C VAL A 201 11.34 -5.51 24.98
N LEU A 202 11.34 -6.38 25.99
CA LEU A 202 10.70 -7.68 25.89
C LEU A 202 9.18 -7.60 25.96
N GLU A 203 8.62 -6.61 26.66
CA GLU A 203 7.20 -6.28 26.58
C GLU A 203 6.80 -5.85 25.16
N LEU A 204 7.60 -5.02 24.50
CA LEU A 204 7.34 -4.62 23.11
C LEU A 204 7.47 -5.80 22.12
N PHE A 205 8.36 -6.75 22.40
CA PHE A 205 8.53 -7.95 21.57
C PHE A 205 7.44 -9.01 21.80
N MET A 206 6.96 -9.18 23.03
CA MET A 206 6.06 -10.29 23.40
C MET A 206 4.60 -9.87 23.60
N GLY A 207 4.30 -8.58 23.78
CA GLY A 207 2.94 -8.09 24.01
C GLY A 207 2.01 -8.13 22.79
N ALA A 208 2.55 -8.44 21.60
CA ALA A 208 1.79 -8.43 20.35
C ALA A 208 1.08 -9.75 20.01
N ASP A 209 1.33 -10.84 20.74
CA ASP A 209 0.86 -12.18 20.33
C ASP A 209 -0.52 -12.60 20.87
N GLY A 210 -1.30 -11.68 21.42
CA GLY A 210 -2.70 -11.91 21.80
C GLY A 210 -2.92 -12.87 22.98
N GLU A 211 -1.98 -13.77 23.26
CA GLU A 211 -1.89 -14.54 24.49
C GLU A 211 -1.16 -13.71 25.55
N ILE A 212 -1.90 -12.81 26.21
CA ILE A 212 -1.55 -12.32 27.56
C ILE A 212 -1.76 -13.48 28.55
N ASP A 213 -1.31 -14.70 28.22
CA ASP A 213 -1.20 -15.75 29.21
C ASP A 213 0.19 -15.60 29.83
N SER A 214 0.23 -14.94 30.98
CA SER A 214 1.40 -14.86 31.86
C SER A 214 1.95 -16.25 32.25
N ARG A 215 1.30 -17.34 31.82
CA ARG A 215 1.67 -18.74 32.03
C ARG A 215 2.22 -19.45 30.77
N SER A 216 2.51 -18.74 29.68
CA SER A 216 3.13 -19.33 28.48
C SER A 216 4.59 -19.76 28.73
N PHE A 217 4.89 -21.04 28.48
CA PHE A 217 6.25 -21.62 28.52
C PHE A 217 6.92 -21.66 27.16
N ILE A 218 6.36 -20.98 26.15
CA ILE A 218 7.00 -20.86 24.84
C ILE A 218 8.30 -20.08 25.03
N VAL A 219 9.42 -20.76 24.79
CA VAL A 219 10.75 -20.14 24.80
C VAL A 219 10.91 -19.36 23.51
N ARG A 220 11.16 -18.06 23.62
CA ARG A 220 11.46 -17.19 22.47
C ARG A 220 12.86 -16.62 22.59
N ASP A 221 13.62 -16.78 21.52
CA ASP A 221 15.01 -16.33 21.42
C ASP A 221 15.25 -15.37 20.26
N SER A 222 14.25 -15.17 19.40
CA SER A 222 14.35 -14.43 18.15
C SER A 222 13.06 -13.68 17.83
N PHE A 223 13.22 -12.44 17.36
CA PHE A 223 12.13 -11.50 17.11
C PHE A 223 12.39 -10.81 15.77
N LEU A 224 11.55 -11.07 14.78
CA LEU A 224 11.57 -10.37 13.51
C LEU A 224 10.86 -9.03 13.67
N LEU A 225 11.54 -7.91 13.39
CA LEU A 225 10.93 -6.60 13.57
C LEU A 225 10.29 -6.11 12.29
N SER A 226 9.05 -5.62 12.42
CA SER A 226 8.45 -4.75 11.40
C SER A 226 9.16 -3.40 11.37
N GLU A 227 8.95 -2.65 10.29
CA GLU A 227 9.36 -1.26 10.11
C GLU A 227 9.08 -0.39 11.34
N ALA A 228 7.81 -0.29 11.72
CA ALA A 228 7.38 0.56 12.83
C ALA A 228 7.98 0.12 14.17
N LEU A 229 8.20 -1.18 14.37
CA LEU A 229 8.75 -1.71 15.61
C LEU A 229 10.27 -1.46 15.68
N ALA A 230 10.99 -1.65 14.57
CA ALA A 230 12.41 -1.33 14.47
C ALA A 230 12.66 0.16 14.76
N ASP A 231 11.76 1.03 14.28
CA ASP A 231 11.84 2.48 14.48
C ASP A 231 11.84 2.92 15.94
N VAL A 232 11.14 2.17 16.79
CA VAL A 232 11.05 2.40 18.23
C VAL A 232 12.18 1.70 18.99
N ILE A 233 12.47 0.45 18.63
CA ILE A 233 13.32 -0.43 19.44
C ILE A 233 14.80 -0.23 19.15
N LEU A 234 15.23 -0.06 17.89
CA LEU A 234 16.66 0.07 17.58
C LEU A 234 17.33 1.28 18.23
N PRO A 235 16.72 2.48 18.26
CA PRO A 235 17.29 3.60 18.99
C PRO A 235 17.44 3.30 20.49
N PHE A 236 16.45 2.64 21.08
CA PHE A 236 16.45 2.28 22.49
C PHE A 236 17.56 1.25 22.81
N LEU A 237 17.68 0.21 21.97
CA LEU A 237 18.67 -0.84 22.08
C LEU A 237 20.11 -0.33 21.86
N ALA A 238 20.32 0.59 20.91
CA ALA A 238 21.61 1.21 20.69
C ALA A 238 22.01 2.13 21.86
N LYS A 239 21.05 2.85 22.46
CA LYS A 239 21.29 3.70 23.64
C LYS A 239 21.53 2.91 24.93
N SER A 240 21.02 1.68 25.03
CA SER A 240 21.25 0.84 26.20
C SER A 240 22.67 0.28 26.30
N GLY A 241 23.43 0.30 25.20
CA GLY A 241 24.77 -0.28 25.14
C GLY A 241 24.77 -1.82 25.22
N ARG A 242 23.66 -2.48 24.88
CA ARG A 242 23.51 -3.95 24.92
C ARG A 242 23.27 -4.59 23.56
N PHE A 243 23.12 -3.79 22.50
CA PHE A 243 22.90 -4.28 21.14
C PHE A 243 24.20 -4.48 20.39
N VAL A 244 24.42 -5.64 19.76
CA VAL A 244 25.61 -5.94 18.96
C VAL A 244 25.24 -6.53 17.60
N LEU A 245 26.06 -6.28 16.57
CA LEU A 245 26.01 -7.05 15.34
C LEU A 245 26.90 -8.28 15.49
N TRP A 246 26.30 -9.47 15.57
CA TRP A 246 26.99 -10.73 15.87
C TRP A 246 26.19 -11.91 15.31
N ASP A 247 26.87 -12.94 14.81
CA ASP A 247 26.25 -14.14 14.21
C ASP A 247 25.84 -15.20 15.24
N GLY A 248 26.21 -15.02 16.51
CA GLY A 248 25.91 -15.97 17.58
C GLY A 248 26.89 -17.14 17.71
N GLN A 249 27.91 -17.24 16.84
CA GLN A 249 28.79 -18.42 16.76
C GLN A 249 30.00 -18.31 17.70
N ASP A 250 30.85 -17.29 17.51
CA ASP A 250 32.05 -17.11 18.33
C ASP A 250 31.73 -16.36 19.63
N LYS A 251 31.41 -17.15 20.67
CA LYS A 251 31.09 -16.62 22.02
C LYS A 251 32.28 -15.93 22.69
N ALA A 252 33.52 -16.20 22.29
CA ALA A 252 34.70 -15.57 22.87
C ALA A 252 34.96 -14.18 22.28
N ARG A 253 34.42 -13.90 21.09
CA ARG A 253 34.65 -12.67 20.33
C ARG A 253 33.35 -11.91 20.04
N VAL A 254 32.65 -11.53 21.10
CA VAL A 254 31.48 -10.65 20.99
C VAL A 254 31.94 -9.23 20.64
N PRO A 255 31.42 -8.62 19.56
CA PRO A 255 31.75 -7.24 19.19
C PRO A 255 31.35 -6.21 20.25
N ALA A 256 31.89 -5.00 20.13
CA ALA A 256 31.48 -3.88 20.98
C ALA A 256 30.00 -3.54 20.73
N PRO A 257 29.25 -3.12 21.76
CA PRO A 257 27.89 -2.65 21.60
C PRO A 257 27.80 -1.50 20.60
N CYS A 258 26.78 -1.57 19.76
CA CYS A 258 26.44 -0.49 18.87
C CYS A 258 25.94 0.71 19.68
N SER A 259 26.32 1.91 19.24
CA SER A 259 25.88 3.17 19.83
C SER A 259 24.91 3.88 18.90
N TRP A 260 24.10 4.80 19.43
CA TRP A 260 23.16 5.57 18.62
C TRP A 260 23.83 6.83 18.05
N ASP A 261 23.59 7.10 16.77
CA ASP A 261 24.04 8.32 16.09
C ASP A 261 22.96 9.41 16.19
N GLU A 262 23.27 10.48 16.94
CA GLU A 262 22.38 11.63 17.12
C GLU A 262 22.45 12.67 15.98
N ALA A 263 23.33 12.49 14.98
CA ALA A 263 23.58 13.49 13.93
C ALA A 263 22.50 13.56 12.82
N GLY A 264 21.33 12.96 13.05
CA GLY A 264 20.21 12.94 12.09
C GLY A 264 20.36 11.88 10.99
N PRO A 265 19.34 11.75 10.10
CA PRO A 265 19.29 10.70 9.11
C PRO A 265 20.26 10.94 7.95
N TRP A 266 20.77 9.85 7.39
CA TRP A 266 21.38 9.84 6.07
C TRP A 266 20.31 9.85 4.98
N GLU A 267 20.62 10.33 3.79
CA GLU A 267 19.75 10.25 2.62
C GLU A 267 20.39 9.37 1.56
N VAL A 268 19.62 8.45 0.98
CA VAL A 268 20.08 7.65 -0.16
C VAL A 268 19.88 8.45 -1.44
N ARG A 269 20.97 8.67 -2.17
CA ARG A 269 20.97 9.30 -3.50
C ARG A 269 21.47 8.32 -4.55
N TYR A 270 20.84 8.33 -5.71
CA TYR A 270 21.27 7.54 -6.86
C TYR A 270 21.82 8.47 -7.93
N ALA A 271 22.91 8.04 -8.56
CA ALA A 271 23.55 8.80 -9.62
C ALA A 271 23.96 7.89 -10.74
N LEU A 272 23.71 8.32 -11.96
CA LEU A 272 24.30 7.75 -13.14
C LEU A 272 25.60 8.50 -13.43
N THR A 273 26.72 7.77 -13.50
CA THR A 273 28.05 8.35 -13.72
C THR A 273 28.66 7.83 -15.00
N SER A 274 29.23 8.73 -15.80
CA SER A 274 29.97 8.38 -17.01
C SER A 274 31.27 7.68 -16.66
N GLN A 275 31.62 6.65 -17.43
CA GLN A 275 32.85 5.88 -17.31
C GLN A 275 33.51 5.76 -18.68
N GLU A 276 34.82 5.52 -18.69
CA GLU A 276 35.60 5.28 -19.92
C GLU A 276 35.41 6.39 -20.98
N GLY A 277 35.25 7.65 -20.55
CA GLY A 277 35.02 8.79 -21.44
C GLY A 277 33.67 8.76 -22.18
N GLY A 278 32.62 8.23 -21.54
CA GLY A 278 31.26 8.18 -22.10
C GLY A 278 30.93 6.90 -22.86
N LYS A 279 31.80 5.88 -22.85
CA LYS A 279 31.54 4.58 -23.48
C LYS A 279 30.63 3.68 -22.64
N ALA A 280 30.55 3.93 -21.34
CA ALA A 280 29.68 3.22 -20.42
C ALA A 280 29.19 4.16 -19.31
N PHE A 281 28.06 3.81 -18.71
CA PHE A 281 27.47 4.53 -17.59
C PHE A 281 27.24 3.56 -16.43
N HIS A 282 27.54 4.01 -15.21
CA HIS A 282 27.33 3.22 -13.99
C HIS A 282 26.23 3.88 -13.16
N LEU A 283 25.13 3.17 -12.93
CA LEU A 283 24.16 3.53 -11.89
C LEU A 283 24.76 3.13 -10.54
N ARG A 284 24.97 4.12 -9.68
CA ARG A 284 25.49 3.99 -8.31
C ARG A 284 24.48 4.55 -7.33
N GLY A 285 24.58 4.12 -6.08
CA GLY A 285 23.95 4.81 -4.97
C GLY A 285 25.01 5.27 -3.97
N ARG A 286 24.62 6.16 -3.08
CA ARG A 286 25.44 6.61 -1.94
C ARG A 286 24.54 7.08 -0.81
N PHE A 287 25.04 7.01 0.42
CA PHE A 287 24.44 7.71 1.56
C PHE A 287 25.06 9.11 1.67
N GLU A 288 24.24 10.13 1.85
CA GLU A 288 24.67 11.51 2.07
C GLU A 288 24.11 12.05 3.38
N ARG A 289 24.93 12.81 4.12
CA ARG A 289 24.50 13.56 5.29
C ARG A 289 25.34 14.81 5.43
N GLY A 290 24.76 15.97 5.12
CA GLY A 290 25.51 17.20 4.94
C GLY A 290 26.58 17.03 3.85
N GLU A 291 27.85 17.25 4.20
CA GLU A 291 28.97 17.07 3.26
C GLU A 291 29.53 15.63 3.24
N GLN A 292 29.08 14.77 4.16
CA GLN A 292 29.55 13.39 4.24
C GLN A 292 28.91 12.54 3.15
N ARG A 293 29.71 11.71 2.50
CA ARG A 293 29.28 10.75 1.48
C ARG A 293 29.87 9.38 1.76
N LEU A 294 29.04 8.35 1.67
CA LEU A 294 29.44 6.94 1.83
C LEU A 294 28.94 6.12 0.65
N ASP A 295 29.77 5.22 0.13
CA ASP A 295 29.30 4.19 -0.80
C ASP A 295 28.26 3.29 -0.12
N LEU A 296 27.30 2.77 -0.89
CA LEU A 296 26.26 1.91 -0.32
C LEU A 296 26.82 0.68 0.38
N SER A 297 27.98 0.19 -0.03
CA SER A 297 28.63 -0.99 0.54
C SER A 297 29.35 -0.73 1.88
N GLU A 298 29.57 0.52 2.26
CA GLU A 298 30.35 0.84 3.47
C GLU A 298 29.67 0.48 4.79
N PRO A 299 28.35 0.70 5.00
CA PRO A 299 27.69 0.31 6.24
C PRO A 299 27.64 -1.22 6.39
N GLU A 300 28.02 -1.72 7.57
CA GLU A 300 27.97 -3.13 7.97
C GLU A 300 26.56 -3.73 7.82
N LEU A 301 25.55 -2.89 8.01
CA LEU A 301 24.14 -3.22 7.83
C LEU A 301 23.40 -2.01 7.24
N ALA A 302 22.47 -2.24 6.32
CA ALA A 302 21.45 -1.27 5.94
C ALA A 302 20.15 -2.00 5.62
N ILE A 303 19.11 -1.73 6.39
CA ILE A 303 17.82 -2.42 6.31
C ILE A 303 16.70 -1.46 5.94
N ALA A 304 15.70 -1.98 5.24
CA ALA A 304 14.47 -1.25 5.02
C ALA A 304 13.75 -1.18 6.37
N PRO A 305 13.37 0.02 6.82
CA PRO A 305 13.07 1.20 5.99
C PRO A 305 13.92 2.43 6.32
N GLY A 306 15.04 2.26 7.02
CA GLY A 306 15.82 3.44 7.39
C GLY A 306 16.79 3.28 8.53
N PHE A 307 17.44 2.12 8.69
CA PHE A 307 18.53 1.98 9.65
C PHE A 307 19.77 1.43 9.00
N LEU A 308 20.89 2.11 9.24
CA LEU A 308 22.20 1.62 8.89
C LEU A 308 23.07 1.49 10.13
N VAL A 309 24.03 0.58 10.09
CA VAL A 309 25.09 0.46 11.09
C VAL A 309 26.43 0.72 10.42
N LEU A 310 27.12 1.75 10.87
CA LEU A 310 28.42 2.15 10.34
C LEU A 310 29.42 2.26 11.49
N LYS A 311 30.45 1.41 11.47
CA LYS A 311 31.52 1.39 12.49
C LYS A 311 30.93 1.27 13.91
N GLY A 312 29.95 0.37 14.07
CA GLY A 312 29.22 0.19 15.33
C GLY A 312 28.31 1.36 15.74
N LYS A 313 27.97 2.28 14.84
CA LYS A 313 26.96 3.33 15.09
C LYS A 313 25.68 3.05 14.32
N VAL A 314 24.57 2.92 15.03
CA VAL A 314 23.23 2.82 14.45
C VAL A 314 22.75 4.23 14.11
N ALA A 315 22.44 4.47 12.85
CA ALA A 315 21.93 5.73 12.35
C ALA A 315 20.65 5.52 11.54
N ARG A 316 19.81 6.56 11.49
CA ARG A 316 18.67 6.57 10.56
C ARG A 316 19.12 6.86 9.14
N PHE A 317 18.36 6.40 8.16
CA PHE A 317 18.43 6.92 6.81
C PHE A 317 17.05 6.98 6.16
N THR A 318 16.93 7.80 5.12
CA THR A 318 15.76 7.89 4.26
C THR A 318 16.15 7.48 2.85
N ALA A 319 15.27 6.76 2.16
CA ALA A 319 15.45 6.40 0.75
C ALA A 319 14.14 6.68 0.01
N ALA A 320 14.20 7.51 -1.03
CA ALA A 320 13.06 7.72 -1.90
C ALA A 320 13.03 6.67 -3.02
N GLY A 321 11.82 6.25 -3.40
CA GLY A 321 11.61 5.23 -4.43
C GLY A 321 11.71 3.80 -3.90
N ASP A 322 11.95 2.86 -4.81
CA ASP A 322 11.92 1.43 -4.50
C ASP A 322 13.20 0.94 -3.80
N PHE A 323 13.06 0.51 -2.54
CA PHE A 323 14.16 0.01 -1.71
C PHE A 323 14.93 -1.17 -2.32
N ARG A 324 14.33 -1.92 -3.25
CA ARG A 324 15.02 -3.01 -3.95
C ARG A 324 16.29 -2.54 -4.66
N TRP A 325 16.36 -1.27 -5.08
CA TRP A 325 17.56 -0.67 -5.64
C TRP A 325 18.72 -0.58 -4.63
N LEU A 326 18.43 -0.21 -3.38
CA LEU A 326 19.46 -0.17 -2.33
C LEU A 326 20.07 -1.57 -2.14
N GLY A 327 19.23 -2.58 -1.92
CA GLY A 327 19.70 -3.95 -1.72
C GLY A 327 20.42 -4.54 -2.95
N LEU A 328 19.95 -4.22 -4.16
CA LEU A 328 20.59 -4.64 -5.41
C LEU A 328 21.99 -4.06 -5.53
N LEU A 329 22.13 -2.74 -5.39
CA LEU A 329 23.40 -2.03 -5.57
C LEU A 329 24.39 -2.32 -4.43
N ARG A 330 23.93 -2.55 -3.20
CA ARG A 330 24.78 -3.03 -2.09
C ARG A 330 25.41 -4.38 -2.39
N ARG A 331 24.62 -5.34 -2.89
CA ARG A 331 25.08 -6.72 -3.10
C ARG A 331 25.82 -6.95 -4.41
N ARG A 332 25.38 -6.30 -5.49
CA ARG A 332 25.96 -6.49 -6.83
C ARG A 332 26.93 -5.39 -7.25
N GLY A 333 26.98 -4.29 -6.50
CA GLY A 333 27.71 -3.09 -6.90
C GLY A 333 26.99 -2.30 -8.01
N PRO A 334 27.71 -1.37 -8.65
CA PRO A 334 27.16 -0.51 -9.69
C PRO A 334 26.58 -1.30 -10.88
N VAL A 335 25.43 -0.86 -11.40
CA VAL A 335 24.89 -1.42 -12.64
C VAL A 335 25.55 -0.73 -13.83
N ARG A 336 26.31 -1.48 -14.62
CA ARG A 336 26.99 -0.99 -15.83
C ARG A 336 26.07 -1.08 -17.04
N THR A 337 25.92 0.03 -17.74
CA THR A 337 25.13 0.19 -18.97
C THR A 337 26.03 0.69 -20.09
N PRO A 338 26.22 -0.05 -21.19
CA PRO A 338 26.96 0.44 -22.37
C PRO A 338 26.29 1.69 -22.98
N ALA A 339 27.08 2.60 -23.57
CA ALA A 339 26.54 3.85 -24.12
C ALA A 339 25.45 3.65 -25.18
N ARG A 340 25.52 2.58 -25.97
CA ARG A 340 24.50 2.23 -26.98
C ARG A 340 23.13 1.83 -26.38
N GLU A 341 23.11 1.40 -25.13
CA GLU A 341 21.92 0.90 -24.42
C GLU A 341 21.37 1.94 -23.43
N ILE A 342 22.01 3.13 -23.33
CA ILE A 342 21.66 4.10 -22.28
C ILE A 342 20.24 4.64 -22.43
N GLU A 343 19.80 4.91 -23.65
CA GLU A 343 18.46 5.44 -23.89
C GLU A 343 17.37 4.42 -23.51
N GLN A 344 17.58 3.15 -23.87
CA GLN A 344 16.68 2.06 -23.47
C GLN A 344 16.66 1.91 -21.94
N PHE A 345 17.83 1.91 -21.30
CA PHE A 345 17.93 1.82 -19.85
C PHE A 345 17.20 2.97 -19.14
N LEU A 346 17.39 4.21 -19.58
CA LEU A 346 16.70 5.37 -19.01
C LEU A 346 15.18 5.30 -19.25
N SER A 347 14.75 4.86 -20.44
CA SER A 347 13.33 4.64 -20.73
C SER A 347 12.68 3.67 -19.75
N GLU A 348 13.30 2.51 -19.52
CA GLU A 348 12.81 1.52 -18.56
C GLU A 348 12.85 2.05 -17.12
N LEU A 349 13.92 2.75 -16.75
CA LEU A 349 14.09 3.29 -15.39
C LEU A 349 13.04 4.36 -15.06
N PHE A 350 12.76 5.28 -15.99
CA PHE A 350 11.73 6.32 -15.83
C PHE A 350 10.32 5.79 -16.09
N ALA A 351 10.15 4.59 -16.65
CA ALA A 351 8.86 3.92 -16.74
C ALA A 351 8.45 3.21 -15.44
N LEU A 352 9.36 3.04 -14.48
CA LEU A 352 9.05 2.43 -13.19
C LEU A 352 8.01 3.27 -12.42
N ARG A 353 7.07 2.57 -11.77
CA ARG A 353 6.01 3.18 -10.95
C ARG A 353 6.54 4.01 -9.78
N GLN A 354 7.64 3.56 -9.17
CA GLN A 354 8.31 4.26 -8.08
C GLN A 354 9.63 4.82 -8.61
N ALA A 355 9.65 6.11 -8.89
CA ALA A 355 10.86 6.79 -9.33
C ALA A 355 11.89 6.81 -8.19
N ILE A 356 13.15 6.60 -8.54
CA ILE A 356 14.28 6.90 -7.66
C ILE A 356 14.80 8.31 -7.98
N PRO A 357 15.21 9.11 -6.98
CA PRO A 357 15.89 10.37 -7.25
C PRO A 357 17.23 10.08 -7.93
N LEU A 358 17.31 10.40 -9.21
CA LEU A 358 18.45 10.08 -10.07
C LEU A 358 19.16 11.36 -10.51
N GLU A 359 20.42 11.49 -10.11
CA GLU A 359 21.33 12.48 -10.67
C GLU A 359 21.85 11.98 -12.03
N LEU A 360 21.59 12.75 -13.08
CA LEU A 360 22.06 12.46 -14.43
C LEU A 360 23.41 13.13 -14.68
N PRO A 361 24.32 12.48 -15.43
CA PRO A 361 25.62 13.04 -15.72
C PRO A 361 25.49 14.12 -16.80
N SER A 362 26.29 15.17 -16.68
CA SER A 362 26.23 16.36 -17.54
C SER A 362 26.58 16.08 -19.00
N ASP A 363 27.32 15.01 -19.28
CA ASP A 363 27.71 14.59 -20.62
C ASP A 363 26.54 14.05 -21.45
N LEU A 364 25.50 13.50 -20.82
CA LEU A 364 24.25 13.14 -21.50
C LEU A 364 23.41 14.37 -21.89
N ARG A 365 23.67 15.54 -21.29
CA ARG A 365 23.00 16.83 -21.57
C ARG A 365 21.46 16.76 -21.56
N ILE A 366 20.90 15.84 -20.78
CA ILE A 366 19.45 15.67 -20.64
C ILE A 366 18.90 16.89 -19.89
N LYS A 367 18.07 17.67 -20.58
CA LYS A 367 17.41 18.83 -19.98
C LYS A 367 16.06 18.43 -19.40
N GLU A 368 15.79 18.88 -18.19
CA GLU A 368 14.44 18.89 -17.65
C GLU A 368 13.70 20.13 -18.17
N THR A 369 12.58 19.92 -18.84
CA THR A 369 11.75 20.99 -19.40
C THR A 369 10.41 21.04 -18.68
N ASN A 370 10.02 22.24 -18.27
CA ASN A 370 8.69 22.52 -17.76
C ASN A 370 7.80 22.94 -18.93
N VAL A 371 6.80 22.13 -19.25
CA VAL A 371 5.82 22.40 -20.31
C VAL A 371 4.45 22.52 -19.67
N VAL A 372 3.66 23.51 -20.10
CA VAL A 372 2.25 23.61 -19.70
C VAL A 372 1.48 22.49 -20.41
N PRO A 373 0.77 21.61 -19.68
CA PRO A 373 0.02 20.53 -20.31
C PRO A 373 -1.11 21.09 -21.16
N ARG A 374 -1.28 20.56 -22.36
CA ARG A 374 -2.48 20.80 -23.15
C ARG A 374 -3.50 19.71 -22.81
N PRO A 375 -4.64 20.05 -22.18
CA PRO A 375 -5.65 19.05 -21.85
C PRO A 375 -6.34 18.56 -23.11
N LYS A 376 -6.68 17.27 -23.13
CA LYS A 376 -7.23 16.59 -24.30
C LYS A 376 -8.38 15.69 -23.90
N LEU A 377 -9.49 15.78 -24.61
CA LEU A 377 -10.65 14.90 -24.44
C LEU A 377 -10.79 14.04 -25.71
N GLN A 378 -10.50 12.74 -25.57
CA GLN A 378 -10.63 11.76 -26.65
C GLN A 378 -11.99 11.09 -26.58
N LEU A 379 -12.74 11.14 -27.67
CA LEU A 379 -14.09 10.64 -27.81
C LEU A 379 -14.08 9.38 -28.68
N SER A 380 -14.72 8.32 -28.18
CA SER A 380 -14.99 7.10 -28.94
C SER A 380 -16.47 6.74 -28.86
N PRO A 381 -17.10 6.23 -29.92
CA PRO A 381 -18.50 5.82 -29.89
C PRO A 381 -18.72 4.63 -28.95
N ALA A 382 -19.85 4.60 -28.24
CA ALA A 382 -20.33 3.44 -27.49
C ALA A 382 -21.86 3.47 -27.35
N ASP A 383 -22.55 2.52 -27.98
CA ASP A 383 -23.99 2.26 -27.83
C ASP A 383 -24.88 3.52 -27.74
N GLY A 384 -24.84 4.35 -28.79
CA GLY A 384 -25.63 5.59 -28.88
C GLY A 384 -25.13 6.75 -28.01
N ARG A 385 -24.04 6.55 -27.26
CA ARG A 385 -23.32 7.58 -26.48
C ARG A 385 -21.90 7.76 -26.98
N LEU A 386 -21.21 8.76 -26.44
CA LEU A 386 -19.77 8.98 -26.62
C LEU A 386 -19.06 8.71 -25.29
N LEU A 387 -17.98 7.92 -25.34
CA LEU A 387 -17.06 7.76 -24.22
C LEU A 387 -15.93 8.78 -24.34
N GLY A 388 -15.80 9.64 -23.33
CA GLY A 388 -14.71 10.60 -23.21
C GLY A 388 -13.60 10.08 -22.31
N ARG A 389 -12.34 10.15 -22.78
CA ARG A 389 -11.15 9.93 -21.96
C ARG A 389 -10.32 11.19 -21.91
N VAL A 390 -9.97 11.62 -20.71
CA VAL A 390 -9.10 12.78 -20.50
C VAL A 390 -7.64 12.35 -20.59
N ARG A 391 -6.84 13.17 -21.25
CA ARG A 391 -5.38 13.04 -21.37
C ARG A 391 -4.73 14.40 -21.24
N PHE A 392 -3.46 14.42 -20.88
CA PHE A 392 -2.65 15.64 -20.89
C PHE A 392 -1.49 15.48 -21.87
N ASP A 393 -1.42 16.36 -22.85
CA ASP A 393 -0.36 16.39 -23.84
C ASP A 393 0.76 17.34 -23.39
N TYR A 394 1.95 16.77 -23.18
CA TYR A 394 3.19 17.50 -22.93
C TYR A 394 4.09 17.44 -24.17
N ASP A 395 3.92 18.38 -25.10
CA ASP A 395 4.72 18.48 -26.34
C ASP A 395 4.76 17.17 -27.17
N GLY A 396 3.63 16.49 -27.28
CA GLY A 396 3.44 15.21 -27.97
C GLY A 396 3.55 13.98 -27.07
N ALA A 397 3.91 14.13 -25.78
CA ALA A 397 3.83 13.04 -24.81
C ALA A 397 2.44 13.06 -24.14
N VAL A 398 1.57 12.13 -24.54
CA VAL A 398 0.18 12.05 -24.07
C VAL A 398 0.10 11.16 -22.83
N ILE A 399 -0.25 11.75 -21.68
CA ILE A 399 -0.20 11.11 -20.37
C ILE A 399 -1.62 10.90 -19.81
N ASP A 400 -1.80 9.75 -19.14
CA ASP A 400 -3.00 9.47 -18.35
C ASP A 400 -3.00 10.28 -17.05
N PRO A 401 -4.10 10.92 -16.65
CA PRO A 401 -4.18 11.59 -15.35
C PRO A 401 -3.80 10.69 -14.16
N LYS A 402 -4.07 9.37 -14.24
CA LYS A 402 -3.71 8.38 -13.21
C LYS A 402 -2.28 7.84 -13.29
N ASP A 403 -1.50 8.27 -14.29
CA ASP A 403 -0.09 7.92 -14.34
C ASP A 403 0.59 8.38 -13.04
N PRO A 404 1.35 7.52 -12.34
CA PRO A 404 1.99 7.90 -11.08
C PRO A 404 3.33 8.61 -11.27
N ARG A 405 3.87 8.65 -12.50
CA ARG A 405 5.19 9.23 -12.78
C ARG A 405 5.12 10.74 -12.77
N GLU A 406 6.07 11.41 -12.11
CA GLU A 406 6.20 12.88 -12.15
C GLU A 406 7.09 13.36 -13.31
N LEU A 407 8.03 12.53 -13.73
CA LEU A 407 8.99 12.80 -14.80
C LEU A 407 8.75 11.83 -15.96
N ILE A 408 8.64 12.37 -17.17
CA ILE A 408 8.47 11.59 -18.40
C ILE A 408 9.75 11.72 -19.21
N PHE A 409 10.51 10.62 -19.31
CA PHE A 409 11.66 10.53 -20.21
C PHE A 409 11.18 10.31 -21.64
N ARG A 410 11.70 11.11 -22.57
CA ARG A 410 11.36 11.00 -23.99
C ARG A 410 12.46 10.35 -24.79
N SER A 411 13.65 10.93 -24.70
CA SER A 411 14.89 10.45 -25.30
C SER A 411 16.04 11.28 -24.72
N VAL A 412 17.28 10.89 -25.00
CA VAL A 412 18.44 11.68 -24.56
C VAL A 412 18.40 13.10 -25.18
N SER A 413 17.98 13.21 -26.45
CA SER A 413 17.91 14.48 -27.18
C SER A 413 16.73 15.38 -26.80
N ARG A 414 15.57 14.79 -26.47
CA ARG A 414 14.35 15.54 -26.11
C ARG A 414 14.21 15.78 -24.61
N GLY A 415 15.01 15.09 -23.79
CA GLY A 415 15.10 15.33 -22.37
C GLY A 415 13.99 14.71 -21.53
N LEU A 416 13.81 15.27 -20.33
CA LEU A 416 12.80 14.92 -19.36
C LEU A 416 11.71 16.00 -19.33
N LEU A 417 10.46 15.58 -19.22
CA LEU A 417 9.32 16.46 -18.98
C LEU A 417 8.85 16.31 -17.54
N ARG A 418 8.73 17.42 -16.82
CA ARG A 418 8.09 17.46 -15.50
C ARG A 418 6.59 17.67 -15.67
N ARG A 419 5.79 16.77 -15.11
CA ARG A 419 4.34 16.96 -15.04
C ARG A 419 3.98 18.07 -14.07
N ARG A 420 3.01 18.89 -14.48
CA ARG A 420 2.45 20.00 -13.72
C ARG A 420 1.11 19.55 -13.13
N LEU A 421 1.17 18.69 -12.11
CA LEU A 421 0.01 18.04 -11.51
C LEU A 421 -1.03 19.05 -11.00
N GLU A 422 -0.59 20.23 -10.58
CA GLU A 422 -1.46 21.32 -10.17
C GLU A 422 -2.29 21.90 -11.33
N LEU A 423 -1.70 22.00 -12.52
CA LEU A 423 -2.41 22.45 -13.73
C LEU A 423 -3.34 21.36 -14.25
N GLU A 424 -2.88 20.11 -14.23
CA GLU A 424 -3.74 18.96 -14.54
C GLU A 424 -4.97 18.95 -13.62
N ARG A 425 -4.76 19.17 -12.32
CA ARG A 425 -5.85 19.16 -11.33
C ARG A 425 -6.86 20.29 -11.57
N ALA A 426 -6.39 21.49 -11.88
CA ALA A 426 -7.27 22.63 -12.15
C ALA A 426 -8.21 22.36 -13.34
N GLU A 427 -7.70 21.74 -14.41
CA GLU A 427 -8.51 21.39 -15.58
C GLU A 427 -9.47 20.22 -15.33
N LEU A 428 -9.07 19.24 -14.51
CA LEU A 428 -9.97 18.16 -14.07
C LEU A 428 -11.11 18.69 -13.19
N ASP A 429 -10.81 19.62 -12.28
CA ASP A 429 -11.82 20.22 -11.41
C ASP A 429 -12.78 21.13 -12.22
N PHE A 430 -12.29 21.79 -13.28
CA PHE A 430 -13.15 22.46 -14.25
C PHE A 430 -14.08 21.46 -14.98
N LEU A 431 -13.58 20.33 -15.49
CA LEU A 431 -14.43 19.32 -16.12
C LEU A 431 -15.52 18.79 -15.19
N LYS A 432 -15.20 18.58 -13.91
CA LYS A 432 -16.19 18.16 -12.90
C LYS A 432 -17.31 19.19 -12.74
N SER A 433 -17.01 20.49 -12.86
CA SER A 433 -18.01 21.55 -12.81
C SER A 433 -18.99 21.57 -13.99
N LEU A 434 -18.70 20.83 -15.07
CA LEU A 434 -19.61 20.62 -16.20
C LEU A 434 -20.59 19.46 -15.96
N ASN A 435 -20.53 18.82 -14.78
CA ASN A 435 -21.45 17.76 -14.34
C ASN A 435 -21.52 16.55 -15.29
N LEU A 436 -20.40 16.19 -15.92
CA LEU A 436 -20.28 14.99 -16.74
C LEU A 436 -20.43 13.73 -15.89
N GLN A 437 -21.10 12.71 -16.42
CA GLN A 437 -21.25 11.42 -15.75
C GLN A 437 -19.99 10.57 -15.93
N GLY A 438 -19.38 10.14 -14.83
CA GLY A 438 -18.20 9.27 -14.83
C GLY A 438 -16.93 9.90 -14.28
N GLU A 439 -15.80 9.35 -14.68
CA GLU A 439 -14.46 9.70 -14.18
C GLU A 439 -13.53 10.03 -15.36
N PRO A 440 -12.35 10.65 -15.13
CA PRO A 440 -11.44 11.06 -16.21
C PRO A 440 -11.07 9.97 -17.24
N GLU A 441 -11.05 8.69 -16.86
CA GLU A 441 -10.78 7.60 -17.81
C GLU A 441 -11.98 7.22 -18.67
N ARG A 442 -13.19 7.62 -18.24
CA ARG A 442 -14.46 7.25 -18.86
C ARG A 442 -15.58 8.19 -18.40
N TYR A 443 -15.75 9.27 -19.14
CA TYR A 443 -16.97 10.06 -19.12
C TYR A 443 -17.98 9.51 -20.12
N GLU A 444 -19.25 9.46 -19.77
CA GLU A 444 -20.34 9.23 -20.71
C GLU A 444 -20.92 10.57 -21.15
N ILE A 445 -20.89 10.82 -22.45
CA ILE A 445 -21.29 12.08 -23.07
C ILE A 445 -22.45 11.80 -24.02
N ASP A 446 -23.54 12.53 -23.83
CA ASP A 446 -24.66 12.53 -24.77
C ASP A 446 -24.26 13.29 -26.05
N PRO A 447 -24.43 12.72 -27.26
CA PRO A 447 -24.09 13.39 -28.50
C PRO A 447 -24.73 14.78 -28.68
N GLY A 448 -25.93 15.01 -28.14
CA GLY A 448 -26.62 16.30 -28.18
C GLY A 448 -25.94 17.37 -27.32
N THR A 449 -25.16 16.98 -26.31
CA THR A 449 -24.40 17.90 -25.46
C THR A 449 -22.99 18.21 -25.97
N LEU A 450 -22.53 17.50 -27.02
CA LEU A 450 -21.17 17.61 -27.53
C LEU A 450 -20.79 19.03 -27.95
N LEU A 451 -21.69 19.73 -28.63
CA LEU A 451 -21.45 21.11 -29.06
C LEU A 451 -21.20 22.04 -27.86
N THR A 452 -22.06 21.95 -26.84
CA THR A 452 -21.92 22.73 -25.60
C THR A 452 -20.61 22.40 -24.88
N LEU A 453 -20.25 21.13 -24.83
CA LEU A 453 -19.00 20.68 -24.21
C LEU A 453 -17.77 21.22 -24.96
N VAL A 454 -17.73 21.09 -26.30
CA VAL A 454 -16.62 21.60 -27.12
C VAL A 454 -16.53 23.13 -27.02
N ALA A 455 -17.66 23.83 -26.98
CA ALA A 455 -17.70 25.29 -26.82
C ALA A 455 -17.19 25.75 -25.45
N ALA A 456 -17.47 24.99 -24.37
CA ALA A 456 -16.96 25.29 -23.04
C ALA A 456 -15.45 25.00 -22.90
N LEU A 457 -14.95 23.96 -23.58
CA LEU A 457 -13.57 23.50 -23.47
C LEU A 457 -12.58 24.27 -24.37
N SER A 458 -13.01 24.67 -25.58
CA SER A 458 -12.13 25.30 -26.57
C SER A 458 -11.42 26.58 -26.07
N PRO A 459 -12.09 27.53 -25.39
CA PRO A 459 -11.45 28.77 -24.90
C PRO A 459 -10.34 28.52 -23.87
N ARG A 460 -10.36 27.35 -23.21
CA ARG A 460 -9.35 26.93 -22.23
C ARG A 460 -8.19 26.15 -22.86
N GLY A 461 -8.15 26.05 -24.20
CA GLY A 461 -7.08 25.38 -24.94
C GLY A 461 -7.21 23.87 -25.04
N TRP A 462 -8.35 23.29 -24.62
CA TRP A 462 -8.60 21.87 -24.73
C TRP A 462 -8.62 21.40 -26.19
N LEU A 463 -8.04 20.24 -26.41
CA LEU A 463 -8.14 19.52 -27.68
C LEU A 463 -9.21 18.44 -27.55
N VAL A 464 -10.34 18.60 -28.22
CA VAL A 464 -11.38 17.57 -28.28
C VAL A 464 -11.25 16.81 -29.59
N GLU A 465 -11.04 15.50 -29.53
CA GLU A 465 -10.85 14.64 -30.70
C GLU A 465 -11.82 13.47 -30.68
N GLY A 466 -12.38 13.12 -31.82
CA GLY A 466 -13.10 11.86 -32.03
C GLY A 466 -12.62 11.13 -33.28
N GLU A 467 -13.32 10.08 -33.68
CA GLU A 467 -12.98 9.28 -34.87
C GLU A 467 -12.92 10.13 -36.17
N ALA A 468 -13.76 11.16 -36.27
CA ALA A 468 -13.80 12.03 -37.44
C ALA A 468 -12.66 13.07 -37.49
N GLY A 469 -11.89 13.22 -36.41
CA GLY A 469 -10.83 14.21 -36.26
C GLY A 469 -11.00 15.12 -35.05
N ALA A 470 -10.25 16.22 -35.03
CA ALA A 470 -10.32 17.20 -33.94
C ALA A 470 -11.54 18.10 -34.11
N TYR A 471 -12.41 18.16 -33.10
CA TYR A 471 -13.62 18.98 -33.12
C TYR A 471 -13.31 20.45 -32.86
N ARG A 472 -14.08 21.33 -33.49
CA ARG A 472 -14.07 22.78 -33.31
C ARG A 472 -15.49 23.28 -33.08
N ALA A 473 -15.65 24.12 -32.06
CA ALA A 473 -16.90 24.83 -31.84
C ALA A 473 -17.08 25.92 -32.92
N PRO A 474 -18.33 26.23 -33.30
CA PRO A 474 -18.63 27.37 -34.15
C PRO A 474 -18.35 28.66 -33.38
N GLY A 475 -17.65 29.58 -34.03
CA GLY A 475 -17.34 30.92 -33.58
C GLY A 475 -18.33 31.94 -34.12
N ARG A 476 -17.82 33.07 -34.63
CA ARG A 476 -18.66 34.15 -35.15
C ARG A 476 -19.43 33.72 -36.39
N ILE A 477 -20.71 34.09 -36.44
CA ILE A 477 -21.52 34.02 -37.66
C ILE A 477 -21.46 35.39 -38.33
N SER A 478 -21.01 35.44 -39.57
CA SER A 478 -20.91 36.67 -40.35
C SER A 478 -21.80 36.59 -41.58
N LEU A 479 -22.51 37.68 -41.86
CA LEU A 479 -23.41 37.78 -43.01
C LEU A 479 -23.31 39.18 -43.60
N SER A 480 -23.22 39.24 -44.92
CA SER A 480 -23.23 40.47 -45.70
C SER A 480 -24.20 40.34 -46.86
N VAL A 481 -24.86 41.44 -47.22
CA VAL A 481 -25.81 41.51 -48.34
C VAL A 481 -25.37 42.57 -49.33
N ARG A 482 -25.25 42.17 -50.60
CA ARG A 482 -24.96 43.04 -51.74
C ARG A 482 -26.12 43.03 -52.72
N THR A 483 -26.48 44.20 -53.21
CA THR A 483 -27.55 44.41 -54.17
C THR A 483 -26.97 44.35 -55.58
N GLU A 484 -27.48 43.43 -56.38
CA GLU A 484 -27.21 43.36 -57.82
C GLU A 484 -28.45 43.83 -58.58
N LEU A 485 -28.39 43.87 -59.92
CA LEU A 485 -29.46 44.43 -60.76
C LEU A 485 -30.85 43.84 -60.46
N ASP A 486 -30.97 42.51 -60.39
CA ASP A 486 -32.25 41.80 -60.24
C ASP A 486 -32.31 40.86 -59.02
N TRP A 487 -31.26 40.82 -58.19
CA TRP A 487 -31.15 39.92 -57.03
C TRP A 487 -30.27 40.51 -55.92
N PHE A 488 -30.31 39.87 -54.75
CA PHE A 488 -29.43 40.13 -53.63
C PHE A 488 -28.46 38.97 -53.46
N GLU A 489 -27.17 39.25 -53.42
CA GLU A 489 -26.15 38.29 -53.05
C GLU A 489 -25.91 38.32 -51.54
N VAL A 490 -26.04 37.17 -50.91
CA VAL A 490 -25.75 36.97 -49.49
C VAL A 490 -24.45 36.19 -49.39
N ASP A 491 -23.42 36.87 -48.90
CA ASP A 491 -22.13 36.27 -48.58
C ASP A 491 -21.99 36.15 -47.06
N GLY A 492 -21.55 34.99 -46.59
CA GLY A 492 -21.43 34.74 -45.17
C GLY A 492 -21.23 33.27 -44.81
N GLY A 493 -21.02 33.05 -43.51
CA GLY A 493 -20.70 31.74 -43.00
C GLY A 493 -20.47 31.74 -41.50
N VAL A 494 -19.93 30.61 -41.03
CA VAL A 494 -19.60 30.39 -39.62
C VAL A 494 -18.10 30.19 -39.50
N GLU A 495 -17.48 30.92 -38.59
CA GLU A 495 -16.05 30.80 -38.29
C GLU A 495 -15.78 29.54 -37.45
N PHE A 496 -14.72 28.81 -37.78
CA PHE A 496 -14.16 27.72 -37.01
C PHE A 496 -12.66 27.90 -36.94
N ASP A 497 -12.14 28.23 -35.75
CA ASP A 497 -10.68 28.37 -35.52
C ASP A 497 -10.00 29.32 -36.53
N GLY A 498 -10.63 30.49 -36.78
CA GLY A 498 -10.15 31.50 -37.73
C GLY A 498 -10.48 31.25 -39.21
N LYS A 499 -11.17 30.16 -39.55
CA LYS A 499 -11.58 29.84 -40.93
C LYS A 499 -13.09 29.92 -41.09
N THR A 500 -13.59 30.66 -42.07
CA THR A 500 -15.03 30.76 -42.35
C THR A 500 -15.49 29.66 -43.28
N VAL A 501 -16.51 28.90 -42.86
CA VAL A 501 -17.21 27.93 -43.70
C VAL A 501 -18.48 28.58 -44.28
N PRO A 502 -18.64 28.66 -45.60
CA PRO A 502 -19.77 29.34 -46.23
C PRO A 502 -21.13 28.69 -45.95
N PHE A 503 -22.20 29.50 -45.87
CA PHE A 503 -23.56 29.00 -45.65
C PHE A 503 -24.01 27.89 -46.62
N PRO A 504 -23.75 27.95 -47.94
CA PRO A 504 -24.12 26.87 -48.84
C PRO A 504 -23.54 25.50 -48.44
N GLN A 505 -22.33 25.48 -47.89
CA GLN A 505 -21.70 24.25 -47.42
C GLN A 505 -22.35 23.74 -46.13
N LEU A 506 -22.63 24.65 -45.18
CA LEU A 506 -23.31 24.33 -43.92
C LEU A 506 -24.74 23.80 -44.14
N LEU A 507 -25.49 24.39 -45.08
CA LEU A 507 -26.83 23.95 -45.46
C LEU A 507 -26.83 22.60 -46.15
N THR A 508 -25.79 22.28 -46.92
CA THR A 508 -25.63 20.94 -47.50
C THR A 508 -25.39 19.90 -46.40
N ALA A 509 -24.49 20.17 -45.46
CA ALA A 509 -24.24 19.27 -44.34
C ALA A 509 -25.50 19.04 -43.48
N LEU A 510 -26.24 20.12 -43.18
CA LEU A 510 -27.50 20.04 -42.46
C LEU A 510 -28.54 19.17 -43.18
N ARG A 511 -28.66 19.29 -44.51
CA ARG A 511 -29.59 18.48 -45.32
C ARG A 511 -29.22 17.00 -45.37
N SER A 512 -27.93 16.68 -45.33
CA SER A 512 -27.43 15.31 -45.25
C SER A 512 -27.65 14.67 -43.88
N GLY A 513 -28.10 15.44 -42.88
CA GLY A 513 -28.21 15.00 -41.49
C GLY A 513 -26.87 14.99 -40.75
N ASP A 514 -25.81 15.54 -41.36
CA ASP A 514 -24.50 15.64 -40.73
C ASP A 514 -24.52 16.73 -39.66
N GLY A 515 -24.14 16.40 -38.43
CA GLY A 515 -24.01 17.36 -37.34
C GLY A 515 -22.75 18.23 -37.42
N TYR A 516 -21.93 18.06 -38.45
CA TYR A 516 -20.60 18.66 -38.57
C TYR A 516 -20.18 18.87 -40.03
N VAL A 517 -19.09 19.63 -40.23
CA VAL A 517 -18.41 19.83 -41.51
C VAL A 517 -16.92 19.55 -41.40
N ARG A 518 -16.32 18.94 -42.43
CA ARG A 518 -14.85 18.77 -42.50
C ARG A 518 -14.19 20.08 -42.96
N LEU A 519 -13.15 20.48 -42.25
CA LEU A 519 -12.35 21.67 -42.54
C LEU A 519 -11.13 21.31 -43.39
N GLY A 520 -10.57 22.30 -44.09
CA GLY A 520 -9.47 22.07 -45.05
C GLY A 520 -8.16 21.55 -44.44
N ASP A 521 -8.02 21.56 -43.12
CA ASP A 521 -6.87 20.99 -42.38
C ASP A 521 -7.14 19.58 -41.80
N GLY A 522 -8.30 18.99 -42.12
CA GLY A 522 -8.71 17.68 -41.60
C GLY A 522 -9.40 17.72 -40.24
N SER A 523 -9.55 18.89 -39.61
CA SER A 523 -10.39 19.05 -38.42
C SER A 523 -11.88 19.10 -38.76
N VAL A 524 -12.73 19.07 -37.73
CA VAL A 524 -14.19 18.94 -37.85
C VAL A 524 -14.89 20.09 -37.13
N GLY A 525 -15.59 20.94 -37.87
CA GLY A 525 -16.43 22.00 -37.31
C GLY A 525 -17.82 21.47 -36.94
N LEU A 526 -18.20 21.58 -35.67
CA LEU A 526 -19.55 21.20 -35.21
C LEU A 526 -20.56 22.26 -35.63
N LEU A 527 -21.65 21.85 -36.28
CA LEU A 527 -22.65 22.80 -36.78
C LEU A 527 -23.40 23.48 -35.63
N PRO A 528 -23.68 24.80 -35.70
CA PRO A 528 -24.56 25.49 -34.76
C PRO A 528 -26.02 25.13 -35.05
N GLN A 529 -26.41 23.89 -34.73
CA GLN A 529 -27.68 23.32 -35.16
C GLN A 529 -28.90 24.14 -34.72
N ASP A 530 -28.88 24.73 -33.52
CA ASP A 530 -30.01 25.54 -33.05
C ASP A 530 -30.18 26.82 -33.87
N TRP A 531 -29.08 27.47 -34.23
CA TRP A 531 -29.12 28.64 -35.10
C TRP A 531 -29.57 28.26 -36.51
N LEU A 532 -29.00 27.18 -37.07
CA LEU A 532 -29.39 26.66 -38.39
C LEU A 532 -30.83 26.16 -38.42
N ARG A 533 -31.38 25.62 -37.34
CA ARG A 533 -32.80 25.26 -37.25
C ARG A 533 -33.70 26.48 -37.27
N ARG A 534 -33.32 27.57 -36.60
CA ARG A 534 -34.11 28.81 -36.53
C ARG A 534 -34.05 29.65 -37.81
N HIS A 535 -32.87 29.72 -38.45
CA HIS A 535 -32.60 30.64 -39.55
C HIS A 535 -32.30 29.94 -40.88
N GLY A 536 -32.02 28.63 -40.86
CA GLY A 536 -31.64 27.86 -42.03
C GLY A 536 -32.74 27.75 -43.08
N LEU A 537 -34.02 27.80 -42.70
CA LEU A 537 -35.13 27.85 -43.66
C LEU A 537 -35.13 29.16 -44.46
N LEU A 538 -34.82 30.30 -43.81
CA LEU A 538 -34.69 31.59 -44.49
C LEU A 538 -33.47 31.59 -45.42
N LEU A 539 -32.34 31.06 -44.95
CA LEU A 539 -31.13 30.91 -45.77
C LEU A 539 -31.35 29.97 -46.97
N ALA A 540 -32.06 28.87 -46.78
CA ALA A 540 -32.33 27.87 -47.82
C ALA A 540 -33.31 28.35 -48.90
N ALA A 541 -33.99 29.49 -48.71
CA ALA A 541 -34.80 30.13 -49.75
C ALA A 541 -33.93 30.74 -50.87
N GLY A 542 -32.67 31.04 -50.59
CA GLY A 542 -31.71 31.51 -51.59
C GLY A 542 -31.16 30.38 -52.47
N GLU A 543 -30.93 30.67 -53.74
CA GLU A 543 -30.30 29.76 -54.68
C GLU A 543 -28.78 29.74 -54.46
N LYS A 544 -28.18 28.55 -54.39
CA LYS A 544 -26.73 28.43 -54.25
C LYS A 544 -26.03 28.97 -55.50
N SER A 545 -25.13 29.94 -55.33
CA SER A 545 -24.24 30.44 -56.38
C SER A 545 -22.80 30.40 -55.88
N GLY A 546 -22.05 29.34 -56.24
CA GLY A 546 -20.71 29.12 -55.69
C GLY A 546 -20.70 29.01 -54.16
N ASN A 547 -20.07 29.99 -53.51
CA ASN A 547 -19.98 30.12 -52.05
C ASN A 547 -20.99 31.09 -51.44
N THR A 548 -21.79 31.77 -52.26
CA THR A 548 -22.82 32.72 -51.82
C THR A 548 -24.23 32.16 -52.05
N LEU A 549 -25.22 32.87 -51.54
CA LEU A 549 -26.64 32.58 -51.77
C LEU A 549 -27.27 33.76 -52.53
N GLN A 550 -28.01 33.48 -53.60
CA GLN A 550 -28.72 34.49 -54.38
C GLN A 550 -30.21 34.49 -54.02
N PHE A 551 -30.70 35.65 -53.59
CA PHE A 551 -32.10 35.88 -53.28
C PHE A 551 -32.72 36.75 -54.36
N LYS A 552 -33.85 36.33 -54.93
CA LYS A 552 -34.57 37.15 -55.91
C LYS A 552 -35.20 38.37 -55.23
N ALA A 553 -35.50 39.42 -55.99
CA ALA A 553 -36.10 40.65 -55.46
C ALA A 553 -37.36 40.42 -54.58
N HIS A 554 -38.23 39.48 -54.97
CA HIS A 554 -39.45 39.16 -54.20
C HIS A 554 -39.18 38.47 -52.84
N GLN A 555 -37.96 38.00 -52.61
CA GLN A 555 -37.52 37.37 -51.36
C GLN A 555 -36.91 38.38 -50.38
N ALA A 556 -36.91 39.68 -50.69
CA ALA A 556 -36.34 40.74 -49.86
C ALA A 556 -36.88 40.72 -48.41
N LEU A 557 -38.16 40.41 -48.21
CA LEU A 557 -38.77 40.30 -46.88
C LEU A 557 -38.18 39.15 -46.06
N LEU A 558 -37.90 37.99 -46.69
CA LEU A 558 -37.25 36.86 -46.02
C LEU A 558 -35.82 37.22 -45.60
N LEU A 559 -35.13 37.97 -46.45
CA LEU A 559 -33.77 38.44 -46.19
C LEU A 559 -33.74 39.50 -45.07
N ASP A 560 -34.71 40.43 -45.04
CA ASP A 560 -34.83 41.40 -43.94
C ASP A 560 -35.14 40.70 -42.60
N MET A 561 -35.99 39.67 -42.59
CA MET A 561 -36.23 38.85 -41.40
C MET A 561 -34.97 38.13 -40.92
N LEU A 562 -34.16 37.58 -41.84
CA LEU A 562 -32.89 36.95 -41.51
C LEU A 562 -31.91 37.96 -40.89
N LEU A 563 -31.83 39.17 -41.45
CA LEU A 563 -30.99 40.26 -40.97
C LEU A 563 -31.46 40.84 -39.63
N ALA A 564 -32.76 40.86 -39.36
CA ALA A 564 -33.29 41.27 -38.06
C ALA A 564 -32.77 40.37 -36.93
N ALA A 565 -32.53 39.09 -37.21
CA ALA A 565 -31.92 38.15 -36.28
C ALA A 565 -30.39 38.25 -36.20
N GLN A 566 -29.74 39.06 -37.05
CA GLN A 566 -28.29 39.27 -37.10
C GLN A 566 -27.96 40.76 -37.17
N PRO A 567 -28.04 41.49 -36.03
CA PRO A 567 -27.86 42.95 -36.00
C PRO A 567 -26.49 43.43 -36.46
N GLN A 568 -25.48 42.55 -36.47
CA GLN A 568 -24.13 42.83 -36.93
C GLN A 568 -23.88 42.49 -38.41
N ALA A 569 -24.93 42.16 -39.16
CA ALA A 569 -24.80 41.89 -40.58
C ALA A 569 -24.50 43.18 -41.35
N GLU A 570 -23.62 43.08 -42.35
CA GLU A 570 -23.24 44.20 -43.20
C GLU A 570 -24.20 44.28 -44.39
N VAL A 571 -24.77 45.45 -44.66
CA VAL A 571 -25.68 45.66 -45.79
C VAL A 571 -25.19 46.85 -46.61
N ASP A 572 -25.28 46.73 -47.93
CA ASP A 572 -24.98 47.83 -48.83
C ASP A 572 -26.07 48.92 -48.83
N GLU A 573 -25.79 50.06 -49.47
CA GLU A 573 -26.73 51.19 -49.53
C GLU A 573 -28.05 50.82 -50.24
N GLY A 574 -27.97 49.97 -51.27
CA GLY A 574 -29.14 49.51 -52.03
C GLY A 574 -30.14 48.75 -51.15
N PHE A 575 -29.65 47.76 -50.40
CA PHE A 575 -30.49 46.99 -49.51
C PHE A 575 -30.92 47.81 -48.29
N ALA A 576 -30.06 48.67 -47.75
CA ALA A 576 -30.43 49.59 -46.66
C ALA A 576 -31.62 50.50 -47.04
N SER A 577 -31.62 51.05 -48.25
CA SER A 577 -32.72 51.86 -48.79
C SER A 577 -34.02 51.04 -48.93
N LEU A 578 -33.92 49.78 -49.37
CA LEU A 578 -35.06 48.87 -49.46
C LEU A 578 -35.67 48.59 -48.09
N ARG A 579 -34.86 48.35 -47.05
CA ARG A 579 -35.34 48.11 -45.68
C ARG A 579 -36.15 49.29 -45.13
N VAL A 580 -35.76 50.53 -45.44
CA VAL A 580 -36.53 51.73 -45.06
C VAL A 580 -37.91 51.72 -45.72
N LYS A 581 -37.99 51.38 -47.01
CA LYS A 581 -39.26 51.27 -47.75
C LYS A 581 -40.15 50.13 -47.21
N LEU A 582 -39.56 48.98 -46.87
CA LEU A 582 -40.29 47.84 -46.29
C LEU A 582 -40.92 48.19 -44.94
N ARG A 583 -40.19 48.88 -44.05
CA ARG A 583 -40.72 49.35 -42.76
C ARG A 583 -41.82 50.40 -42.91
N ALA A 584 -41.78 51.22 -43.97
CA ALA A 584 -42.84 52.17 -44.25
C ALA A 584 -44.17 51.50 -44.66
N LEU A 585 -44.13 50.26 -45.17
CA LEU A 585 -45.31 49.48 -45.52
C LEU A 585 -45.99 48.84 -44.30
N GLU A 586 -45.24 48.50 -43.24
CA GLU A 586 -45.78 47.94 -41.99
C GLU A 586 -46.69 48.91 -41.21
N GLY A 587 -46.66 50.20 -41.54
CA GLY A 587 -47.53 51.24 -40.97
C GLY A 587 -48.69 51.68 -41.88
N SER A 588 -48.90 51.02 -43.03
CA SER A 588 -49.95 51.37 -43.96
C SER A 588 -51.32 50.81 -43.54
N THR A 589 -52.36 51.65 -43.55
CA THR A 589 -53.74 51.24 -43.22
C THR A 589 -54.27 50.28 -44.28
N PRO A 590 -54.94 49.18 -43.89
CA PRO A 590 -55.62 48.31 -44.85
C PRO A 590 -56.63 49.12 -45.65
N ILE A 591 -56.63 48.95 -46.96
CA ILE A 591 -57.69 49.48 -47.82
C ILE A 591 -58.82 48.45 -47.79
N ASP A 592 -60.04 48.89 -47.47
CA ASP A 592 -61.20 47.99 -47.47
C ASP A 592 -61.36 47.34 -48.85
N PRO A 593 -61.63 46.01 -48.90
CA PRO A 593 -61.81 45.31 -50.17
C PRO A 593 -63.06 45.85 -50.90
N PRO A 594 -63.05 45.81 -52.25
CA PRO A 594 -64.11 46.36 -53.08
C PRO A 594 -65.47 45.65 -52.93
#